data_AF-A0A7Y0GWD0-F1
#
_entry.id   AF-A0A7Y0GWD0-F1
#
_cell.length_a   1.000
_cell.length_b   1.000
_cell.length_c   1.000
_cell.angle_alpha   90.00
_cell.angle_beta   90.00
_cell.angle_gamma   90.00
#
_symmetry.space_group_name_H-M   'P 1'
#
loop_
_entity.id
_entity.type
_entity.pdbx_description
1 polymer ?
#
loop_
_entity_poly.entity_id
_entity_poly.type
_entity_poly.pdbx_seq_one_letter_code
_entity_poly.pdbx_strand_id
1 'polypeptide(L)'
;PVVLEALREPKLRGGEHDLGAVRADWVLELEAWSERHPDLAATHRQGYRSWQCAGRRLLELRGAGSGGITLVAGVQASAAVPDDKVLLHRTLTEALDPVTFARIRAVVENGVADRLDGSDAGHGEHRLQATLIRHFEEIGWPSAPQREFPARRPGGGTGYIDFLRLDRRDVLHIIETKIGDDEFVVLQSLDYWMWATANEQLLAKHFNVPRLKGIVIDLLLGEPDGQHPDAATPIISSYGPGQLEAIDGSIGWEVFRVSAWATEKPQLMGLGRRRVPDLPDVRRRPTDLSYARALQVHLLERTAPRTLTRANELTDLSVGLTPAAEQALADLEQRGLAHHAARNIRSSQAFALNLFAGLGDEQVRAILTHLGLPAVTATAPVFEWSDPADGLCEASAASAHTTQVDVVLHGTDRAGGRVGAFIEVKLSETDFGHCSAYQDPTNTRRDICLSTRGFGGTPQACHLLRRRDPDHVGRQYPAYLAQGAELSPDGGCTYRLGVNQPMRNVALAGLWGKRDQVQVVYALCAPTRHQAMWRRWQEAQDALGPDNDIPLQSLFAEEVLTITNHAQAPFLRDRYLF
;
A
#
# COMPACT_ATOMS: atom_id res chain seq x y z
N PRO A 1 14.90 -5.91 17.91
CA PRO A 1 16.02 -6.88 18.02
C PRO A 1 15.94 -8.05 17.01
N VAL A 2 14.82 -8.80 16.97
CA VAL A 2 14.65 -9.99 16.11
C VAL A 2 14.70 -9.66 14.60
N VAL A 3 14.09 -8.55 14.16
CA VAL A 3 14.06 -8.18 12.72
C VAL A 3 15.43 -7.76 12.20
N LEU A 4 16.21 -7.02 12.97
CA LEU A 4 17.55 -6.57 12.55
C LEU A 4 18.51 -7.75 12.40
N GLU A 5 18.39 -8.77 13.23
CA GLU A 5 19.22 -9.97 13.14
C GLU A 5 18.96 -10.75 11.84
N ALA A 6 17.72 -10.82 11.38
CA ALA A 6 17.35 -11.44 10.11
C ALA A 6 17.88 -10.69 8.87
N LEU A 7 18.16 -9.38 9.00
CA LEU A 7 18.67 -8.51 7.94
C LEU A 7 20.20 -8.44 7.87
N ARG A 8 20.90 -8.96 8.89
CA ARG A 8 22.37 -9.01 8.90
C ARG A 8 22.90 -9.87 7.77
N GLU A 9 23.94 -9.38 7.12
CA GLU A 9 24.61 -10.07 6.03
C GLU A 9 26.06 -10.40 6.40
N PRO A 10 26.61 -11.53 5.92
CA PRO A 10 28.02 -11.85 6.14
C PRO A 10 28.95 -11.02 5.26
N LYS A 11 28.43 -10.47 4.15
CA LYS A 11 29.10 -9.55 3.22
C LYS A 11 28.05 -8.72 2.50
N LEU A 12 28.41 -7.51 2.08
CA LEU A 12 27.55 -6.69 1.23
C LEU A 12 27.30 -7.41 -0.10
N ARG A 13 26.08 -7.30 -0.60
CA ARG A 13 25.70 -7.77 -1.93
C ARG A 13 26.33 -6.87 -3.00
N GLY A 14 26.39 -7.37 -4.23
CA GLY A 14 26.94 -6.63 -5.37
C GLY A 14 28.28 -7.19 -5.86
N GLY A 15 28.85 -6.50 -6.84
CA GLY A 15 30.03 -6.91 -7.60
C GLY A 15 29.81 -6.75 -9.11
N GLU A 16 30.91 -6.64 -9.86
CA GLU A 16 30.86 -6.60 -11.32
C GLU A 16 30.59 -8.00 -11.89
N HIS A 17 29.81 -8.08 -12.96
CA HIS A 17 29.62 -9.33 -13.68
C HIS A 17 30.92 -9.75 -14.37
N ASP A 18 31.41 -10.93 -14.02
CA ASP A 18 32.51 -11.58 -14.71
C ASP A 18 31.96 -12.42 -15.88
N LEU A 19 32.20 -11.94 -17.10
CA LEU A 19 31.93 -12.71 -18.31
C LEU A 19 32.91 -13.89 -18.47
N GLY A 20 34.03 -13.90 -17.74
CA GLY A 20 35.14 -14.84 -17.90
C GLY A 20 36.04 -14.44 -19.06
N ALA A 21 37.36 -14.62 -18.91
CA ALA A 21 38.39 -14.09 -19.82
C ALA A 21 38.11 -14.33 -21.32
N VAL A 22 37.82 -15.58 -21.70
CA VAL A 22 37.58 -15.96 -23.12
C VAL A 22 36.36 -15.25 -23.72
N ARG A 23 35.30 -15.06 -22.93
CA ARG A 23 34.06 -14.43 -23.41
C ARG A 23 34.13 -12.90 -23.34
N ALA A 24 34.90 -12.36 -22.40
CA ALA A 24 35.20 -10.93 -22.40
C ALA A 24 35.88 -10.51 -23.72
N ASP A 25 36.79 -11.33 -24.24
CA ASP A 25 37.45 -11.08 -25.53
C ASP A 25 36.46 -11.03 -26.72
N TRP A 26 35.34 -11.74 -26.66
CA TRP A 26 34.33 -11.75 -27.73
C TRP A 26 33.63 -10.41 -27.93
N VAL A 27 33.57 -9.60 -26.87
CA VAL A 27 32.83 -8.32 -26.84
C VAL A 27 33.73 -7.15 -26.46
N LEU A 28 35.05 -7.36 -26.37
CA LEU A 28 36.01 -6.36 -25.89
C LEU A 28 35.91 -5.02 -26.64
N GLU A 29 35.76 -5.07 -27.97
CA GLU A 29 35.61 -3.86 -28.79
C GLU A 29 34.29 -3.12 -28.48
N LEU A 30 33.20 -3.86 -28.26
CA LEU A 30 31.90 -3.30 -27.91
C LEU A 30 31.89 -2.67 -26.53
N GLU A 31 32.52 -3.31 -25.54
CA GLU A 31 32.70 -2.74 -24.20
C GLU A 31 33.58 -1.49 -24.27
N ALA A 32 34.74 -1.56 -24.93
CA ALA A 32 35.66 -0.43 -25.06
C ALA A 32 35.05 0.75 -25.83
N TRP A 33 34.16 0.49 -26.79
CA TRP A 33 33.39 1.55 -27.45
C TRP A 33 32.35 2.15 -26.49
N SER A 34 31.61 1.30 -25.76
CA SER A 34 30.54 1.74 -24.85
C SER A 34 31.08 2.56 -23.67
N GLU A 35 32.24 2.18 -23.10
CA GLU A 35 32.93 2.93 -22.04
C GLU A 35 33.47 4.30 -22.49
N ARG A 36 33.76 4.46 -23.79
CA ARG A 36 34.27 5.71 -24.35
C ARG A 36 33.17 6.60 -24.92
N HIS A 37 31.94 6.10 -25.04
CA HIS A 37 30.85 6.86 -25.61
C HIS A 37 30.39 7.95 -24.62
N PRO A 38 30.38 9.24 -25.01
CA PRO A 38 30.18 10.35 -24.07
C PRO A 38 28.82 10.33 -23.35
N ASP A 39 27.79 9.80 -24.02
CA ASP A 39 26.42 9.75 -23.49
C ASP A 39 26.03 8.42 -22.82
N LEU A 40 26.94 7.44 -22.80
CA LEU A 40 26.69 6.16 -22.13
C LEU A 40 27.40 6.13 -20.78
N ALA A 41 26.65 5.77 -19.74
CA ALA A 41 27.17 5.50 -18.42
C ALA A 41 27.08 3.99 -18.12
N ALA A 42 28.18 3.39 -17.67
CA ALA A 42 28.19 2.02 -17.20
C ALA A 42 27.36 1.87 -15.91
N THR A 43 26.48 0.87 -15.87
CA THR A 43 25.61 0.54 -14.72
C THR A 43 25.62 -0.97 -14.45
N HIS A 44 26.81 -1.55 -14.31
CA HIS A 44 26.99 -2.98 -14.17
C HIS A 44 26.36 -3.52 -12.87
N ARG A 45 25.87 -4.76 -12.92
CA ARG A 45 25.37 -5.52 -11.77
C ARG A 45 26.01 -6.90 -11.75
N GLN A 46 25.88 -7.65 -10.65
CA GLN A 46 26.49 -8.97 -10.52
C GLN A 46 26.03 -9.97 -11.62
N GLY A 47 24.81 -9.81 -12.12
CA GLY A 47 24.22 -10.69 -13.13
C GLY A 47 24.43 -10.25 -14.59
N TYR A 48 24.87 -9.01 -14.84
CA TYR A 48 25.03 -8.47 -16.19
C TYR A 48 25.87 -7.18 -16.21
N ARG A 49 26.51 -6.90 -17.34
CA ARG A 49 27.06 -5.58 -17.67
C ARG A 49 26.03 -4.80 -18.47
N SER A 50 25.88 -3.52 -18.19
CA SER A 50 24.96 -2.67 -18.95
C SER A 50 25.45 -1.23 -19.03
N TRP A 51 24.94 -0.54 -20.06
CA TRP A 51 25.17 0.87 -20.33
C TRP A 51 23.85 1.59 -20.56
N GLN A 52 23.75 2.81 -20.02
CA GLN A 52 22.55 3.62 -20.03
C GLN A 52 22.82 5.02 -20.58
N CYS A 53 21.86 5.58 -21.30
CA CYS A 53 21.81 7.01 -21.64
C CYS A 53 20.68 7.67 -20.84
N ALA A 54 21.01 8.68 -20.03
CA ALA A 54 20.03 9.44 -19.21
C ALA A 54 19.00 8.53 -18.50
N GLY A 55 19.48 7.45 -17.87
CA GLY A 55 18.66 6.47 -17.13
C GLY A 55 17.97 5.40 -17.98
N ARG A 56 18.05 5.48 -19.32
CA ARG A 56 17.52 4.44 -20.21
C ARG A 56 18.59 3.40 -20.50
N ARG A 57 18.31 2.12 -20.21
CA ARG A 57 19.20 1.01 -20.58
C ARG A 57 19.13 0.76 -22.09
N LEU A 58 20.28 0.86 -22.74
CA LEU A 58 20.43 0.72 -24.19
C LEU A 58 21.30 -0.48 -24.58
N LEU A 59 22.17 -0.95 -23.69
CA LEU A 59 22.99 -2.13 -23.92
C LEU A 59 23.06 -2.97 -22.64
N GLU A 60 22.88 -4.28 -22.77
CA GLU A 60 23.08 -5.28 -21.72
C GLU A 60 23.82 -6.49 -22.28
N LEU A 61 24.79 -6.98 -21.50
CA LEU A 61 25.54 -8.22 -21.73
C LEU A 61 25.43 -9.10 -20.49
N ARG A 62 25.05 -10.36 -20.67
CA ARG A 62 25.00 -11.35 -19.58
C ARG A 62 25.47 -12.71 -20.06
N GLY A 63 26.09 -13.49 -19.20
CA GLY A 63 26.40 -14.88 -19.50
C GLY A 63 25.13 -15.68 -19.83
N ALA A 64 25.15 -16.44 -20.93
CA ALA A 64 24.11 -17.42 -21.24
C ALA A 64 24.41 -18.73 -20.51
N GLY A 65 23.37 -19.41 -19.99
CA GLY A 65 23.53 -20.70 -19.31
C GLY A 65 24.14 -21.82 -20.17
N SER A 66 24.12 -21.66 -21.50
CA SER A 66 24.70 -22.58 -22.49
C SER A 66 26.17 -22.29 -22.84
N GLY A 67 26.85 -21.40 -22.11
CA GLY A 67 28.27 -21.06 -22.36
C GLY A 67 28.50 -19.91 -23.34
N GLY A 68 27.45 -19.22 -23.79
CA GLY A 68 27.53 -18.01 -24.63
C GLY A 68 27.36 -16.70 -23.88
N ILE A 69 27.12 -15.60 -24.61
CA ILE A 69 26.74 -14.28 -24.08
C ILE A 69 25.36 -13.93 -24.65
N THR A 70 24.41 -13.58 -23.81
CA THR A 70 23.19 -12.90 -24.26
C THR A 70 23.44 -11.40 -24.31
N LEU A 71 23.19 -10.81 -25.47
CA LEU A 71 23.32 -9.39 -25.77
C LEU A 71 21.95 -8.82 -26.09
N VAL A 72 21.62 -7.70 -25.46
CA VAL A 72 20.41 -6.93 -25.75
C VAL A 72 20.80 -5.48 -26.03
N ALA A 73 20.48 -4.98 -27.22
CA ALA A 73 20.79 -3.63 -27.66
C ALA A 73 19.53 -2.90 -28.16
N GLY A 74 19.43 -1.61 -27.83
CA GLY A 74 18.27 -0.77 -28.10
C GLY A 74 17.42 -0.50 -26.86
N VAL A 75 16.35 0.26 -27.05
CA VAL A 75 15.46 0.75 -25.99
C VAL A 75 14.72 -0.43 -25.34
N GLN A 76 15.19 -0.87 -24.18
CA GLN A 76 14.58 -2.00 -23.48
C GLN A 76 13.31 -1.58 -22.74
N ALA A 77 12.24 -2.37 -22.80
CA ALA A 77 10.96 -2.12 -22.12
C ALA A 77 10.41 -3.42 -21.49
N SER A 78 9.64 -3.29 -20.41
CA SER A 78 8.94 -4.41 -19.74
C SER A 78 7.61 -4.77 -20.41
N ALA A 79 7.03 -3.86 -21.19
CA ALA A 79 5.88 -4.10 -22.07
C ALA A 79 6.36 -4.39 -23.51
N ALA A 80 5.46 -4.90 -24.36
CA ALA A 80 5.75 -5.10 -25.79
C ALA A 80 6.31 -3.79 -26.38
N VAL A 81 7.51 -3.88 -26.95
CA VAL A 81 8.16 -2.75 -27.64
C VAL A 81 7.27 -2.43 -28.85
N PRO A 82 6.84 -1.17 -29.06
CA PRO A 82 6.04 -0.84 -30.23
C PRO A 82 6.84 -1.13 -31.51
N ASP A 83 6.14 -1.50 -32.59
CA ASP A 83 6.74 -2.03 -33.83
C ASP A 83 7.77 -1.10 -34.50
N ASP A 84 7.82 0.17 -34.12
CA ASP A 84 8.73 1.20 -34.61
C ASP A 84 10.09 1.24 -33.90
N LYS A 85 10.25 0.60 -32.73
CA LYS A 85 11.52 0.57 -31.99
C LYS A 85 12.27 -0.74 -32.18
N VAL A 86 13.50 -0.63 -32.71
CA VAL A 86 14.37 -1.80 -32.96
C VAL A 86 15.03 -2.25 -31.66
N LEU A 87 14.62 -3.42 -31.16
CA LEU A 87 15.31 -4.14 -30.09
C LEU A 87 16.09 -5.32 -30.69
N LEU A 88 17.40 -5.31 -30.56
CA LEU A 88 18.26 -6.41 -30.97
C LEU A 88 18.51 -7.34 -29.79
N HIS A 89 17.97 -8.56 -29.88
CA HIS A 89 18.30 -9.65 -28.97
C HIS A 89 19.17 -10.69 -29.69
N ARG A 90 20.33 -11.01 -29.13
CA ARG A 90 21.29 -11.95 -29.70
C ARG A 90 21.90 -12.84 -28.62
N THR A 91 22.21 -14.07 -28.99
CA THR A 91 23.06 -14.96 -28.21
C THR A 91 24.32 -15.20 -29.01
N LEU A 92 25.45 -14.76 -28.47
CA LEU A 92 26.78 -14.97 -29.04
C LEU A 92 27.33 -16.30 -28.54
N THR A 93 27.72 -17.16 -29.48
CA THR A 93 28.46 -18.40 -29.22
C THR A 93 29.90 -18.33 -29.73
N GLU A 94 30.29 -17.19 -30.28
CA GLU A 94 31.62 -16.87 -30.80
C GLU A 94 31.88 -15.35 -30.70
N ALA A 95 33.06 -14.91 -31.12
CA ALA A 95 33.44 -13.49 -31.13
C ALA A 95 32.49 -12.64 -31.97
N LEU A 96 32.23 -11.41 -31.51
CA LEU A 96 31.33 -10.50 -32.20
C LEU A 96 31.92 -10.08 -33.54
N ASP A 97 31.22 -10.40 -34.63
CA ASP A 97 31.69 -10.01 -35.97
C ASP A 97 31.49 -8.50 -36.23
N PRO A 98 32.31 -7.88 -37.11
CA PRO A 98 32.24 -6.44 -37.36
C PRO A 98 30.90 -5.94 -37.90
N VAL A 99 30.16 -6.77 -38.66
CA VAL A 99 28.86 -6.39 -39.22
C VAL A 99 27.80 -6.33 -38.12
N THR A 100 27.79 -7.33 -37.24
CA THR A 100 26.90 -7.33 -36.07
C THR A 100 27.26 -6.22 -35.10
N PHE A 101 28.55 -5.97 -34.85
CA PHE A 101 29.01 -4.84 -34.04
C PHE A 101 28.50 -3.50 -34.57
N ALA A 102 28.65 -3.24 -35.88
CA ALA A 102 28.15 -2.01 -36.50
C ALA A 102 26.62 -1.84 -36.35
N ARG A 103 25.85 -2.93 -36.44
CA ARG A 103 24.39 -2.89 -36.25
C ARG A 103 24.00 -2.61 -34.80
N ILE A 104 24.68 -3.22 -33.83
CA ILE A 104 24.47 -2.94 -32.40
C ILE A 104 24.75 -1.47 -32.12
N ARG A 105 25.88 -0.97 -32.60
CA ARG A 105 26.28 0.44 -32.45
C ARG A 105 25.20 1.38 -33.00
N ALA A 106 24.74 1.16 -34.23
CA ALA A 106 23.70 1.99 -34.83
C ALA A 106 22.40 1.99 -34.03
N VAL A 107 21.96 0.84 -33.51
CA VAL A 107 20.74 0.75 -32.69
C VAL A 107 20.91 1.46 -31.34
N VAL A 108 22.08 1.34 -30.71
CA VAL A 108 22.38 2.06 -29.46
C VAL A 108 22.47 3.56 -29.69
N GLU A 109 23.16 4.01 -30.74
CA GLU A 109 23.28 5.43 -31.11
C GLU A 109 21.93 6.06 -31.45
N ASN A 110 21.06 5.34 -32.17
CA ASN A 110 19.67 5.80 -32.38
C ASN A 110 18.91 5.92 -31.05
N GLY A 111 19.04 4.93 -30.16
CA GLY A 111 18.43 5.01 -28.83
C GLY A 111 18.97 6.15 -27.96
N VAL A 112 20.26 6.51 -28.12
CA VAL A 112 20.86 7.69 -27.50
C VAL A 112 20.21 8.96 -28.08
N ALA A 113 20.15 9.08 -29.40
CA ALA A 113 19.56 10.23 -30.08
C ALA A 113 18.09 10.45 -29.66
N ASP A 114 17.26 9.40 -29.74
CA ASP A 114 15.86 9.41 -29.31
C ASP A 114 15.70 9.82 -27.84
N ARG A 115 16.65 9.42 -26.98
CA ARG A 115 16.58 9.74 -25.56
C ARG A 115 16.94 11.21 -25.30
N LEU A 116 17.95 11.72 -25.98
CA LEU A 116 18.44 13.08 -25.81
C LEU A 116 17.54 14.13 -26.48
N ASP A 117 16.91 13.80 -27.61
CA ASP A 117 15.96 14.69 -28.29
C ASP A 117 14.55 14.68 -27.67
N GLY A 118 14.29 13.75 -26.76
CA GLY A 118 13.04 13.63 -26.02
C GLY A 118 11.99 12.70 -26.66
N SER A 119 12.29 12.09 -27.81
CA SER A 119 11.43 11.08 -28.47
C SER A 119 11.21 9.84 -27.60
N ASP A 120 12.15 9.49 -26.71
CA ASP A 120 11.95 8.55 -25.61
C ASP A 120 11.71 9.25 -24.26
N ALA A 121 10.44 9.47 -23.93
CA ALA A 121 10.01 10.03 -22.64
C ALA A 121 9.85 8.99 -21.51
N GLY A 122 10.09 7.69 -21.77
CA GLY A 122 9.92 6.64 -20.78
C GLY A 122 10.90 6.70 -19.60
N HIS A 123 10.59 5.95 -18.53
CA HIS A 123 11.44 5.81 -17.33
C HIS A 123 11.87 7.15 -16.71
N GLY A 124 10.89 8.00 -16.38
CA GLY A 124 11.12 9.28 -15.72
C GLY A 124 11.98 9.15 -14.45
N GLU A 125 11.69 8.18 -13.57
CA GLU A 125 12.42 8.03 -12.30
C GLU A 125 13.91 7.72 -12.53
N HIS A 126 14.22 6.84 -13.48
CA HIS A 126 15.62 6.59 -13.85
C HIS A 126 16.28 7.80 -14.52
N ARG A 127 15.52 8.64 -15.24
CA ARG A 127 16.02 9.92 -15.76
C ARG A 127 16.38 10.86 -14.61
N LEU A 128 15.46 11.05 -13.66
CA LEU A 128 15.68 11.83 -12.44
C LEU A 128 16.97 11.37 -11.74
N GLN A 129 17.12 10.06 -11.50
CA GLN A 129 18.35 9.50 -10.92
C GLN A 129 19.60 9.82 -11.76
N ALA A 130 19.55 9.61 -13.07
CA ALA A 130 20.67 9.91 -13.96
C ALA A 130 21.05 11.40 -13.96
N THR A 131 20.07 12.30 -13.88
CA THR A 131 20.30 13.74 -13.77
C THR A 131 20.94 14.07 -12.42
N LEU A 132 20.40 13.56 -11.30
CA LEU A 132 20.91 13.84 -9.96
C LEU A 132 22.36 13.39 -9.78
N ILE A 133 22.75 12.23 -10.32
CA ILE A 133 24.13 11.76 -10.24
C ILE A 133 25.07 12.55 -11.16
N ARG A 134 24.59 13.02 -12.33
CA ARG A 134 25.39 13.85 -13.25
C ARG A 134 25.65 15.25 -12.67
N HIS A 135 24.67 15.82 -11.98
CA HIS A 135 24.71 17.18 -11.44
C HIS A 135 24.82 17.21 -9.90
N PHE A 136 25.43 16.19 -9.30
CA PHE A 136 25.46 16.03 -7.84
C PHE A 136 26.09 17.24 -7.13
N GLU A 137 27.15 17.84 -7.70
CA GLU A 137 27.80 19.02 -7.13
C GLU A 137 26.89 20.25 -7.15
N GLU A 138 26.12 20.43 -8.23
CA GLU A 138 25.21 21.56 -8.42
C GLU A 138 24.04 21.53 -7.44
N ILE A 139 23.54 20.33 -7.12
CA ILE A 139 22.49 20.13 -6.10
C ILE A 139 23.05 20.08 -4.67
N GLY A 140 24.35 20.36 -4.49
CA GLY A 140 24.99 20.53 -3.18
C GLY A 140 25.44 19.23 -2.51
N TRP A 141 25.56 18.13 -3.25
CA TRP A 141 26.13 16.90 -2.70
C TRP A 141 27.67 16.94 -2.70
N PRO A 142 28.32 16.58 -1.59
CA PRO A 142 29.78 16.74 -1.46
C PRO A 142 30.59 15.70 -2.25
N SER A 143 29.93 14.63 -2.69
CA SER A 143 30.49 13.53 -3.46
C SER A 143 29.38 12.82 -4.24
N ALA A 144 29.73 12.17 -5.35
CA ALA A 144 28.79 11.37 -6.11
C ALA A 144 28.22 10.24 -5.23
N PRO A 145 26.89 10.05 -5.18
CA PRO A 145 26.29 8.92 -4.49
C PRO A 145 26.53 7.61 -5.25
N GLN A 146 26.44 6.48 -4.55
CA GLN A 146 26.40 5.16 -5.18
C GLN A 146 24.95 4.84 -5.56
N ARG A 147 24.71 4.63 -6.86
CA ARG A 147 23.38 4.36 -7.41
C ARG A 147 23.01 2.89 -7.33
N GLU A 148 21.72 2.58 -7.12
CA GLU A 148 21.16 1.23 -7.12
C GLU A 148 21.94 0.27 -6.19
N PHE A 149 22.14 0.69 -4.93
CA PHE A 149 22.90 -0.08 -3.97
C PHE A 149 22.12 -1.32 -3.51
N PRO A 150 22.63 -2.54 -3.68
CA PRO A 150 21.87 -3.75 -3.35
C PRO A 150 21.71 -3.92 -1.84
N ALA A 151 20.48 -4.17 -1.40
CA ALA A 151 20.12 -4.33 0.00
C ALA A 151 19.15 -5.51 0.19
N ARG A 152 19.22 -6.20 1.32
CA ARG A 152 18.25 -7.24 1.67
C ARG A 152 16.99 -6.60 2.26
N ARG A 153 15.81 -6.94 1.72
CA ARG A 153 14.53 -6.49 2.26
C ARG A 153 13.99 -7.44 3.34
N PRO A 154 13.17 -6.94 4.28
CA PRO A 154 12.34 -7.80 5.12
C PRO A 154 11.55 -8.79 4.24
N GLY A 155 11.56 -10.08 4.59
CA GLY A 155 10.95 -11.15 3.77
C GLY A 155 11.91 -11.90 2.83
N GLY A 156 13.18 -11.49 2.73
CA GLY A 156 14.25 -12.33 2.16
C GLY A 156 14.69 -12.02 0.73
N GLY A 157 14.02 -11.08 0.05
CA GLY A 157 14.40 -10.62 -1.30
C GLY A 157 15.57 -9.62 -1.32
N THR A 158 16.16 -9.40 -2.50
CA THR A 158 17.13 -8.31 -2.74
C THR A 158 16.38 -7.12 -3.36
N GLY A 159 16.42 -5.98 -2.68
CA GLY A 159 16.04 -4.67 -3.22
C GLY A 159 17.28 -3.85 -3.59
N TYR A 160 17.03 -2.65 -4.11
CA TYR A 160 18.08 -1.70 -4.49
C TYR A 160 17.71 -0.32 -3.95
N ILE A 161 18.58 0.24 -3.11
CA ILE A 161 18.48 1.62 -2.63
C ILE A 161 18.83 2.51 -3.82
N ASP A 162 17.97 3.48 -4.15
CA ASP A 162 18.21 4.32 -5.32
C ASP A 162 19.56 5.03 -5.25
N PHE A 163 19.88 5.62 -4.09
CA PHE A 163 21.18 6.19 -3.81
C PHE A 163 21.65 5.93 -2.38
N LEU A 164 22.94 5.65 -2.24
CA LEU A 164 23.62 5.52 -0.97
C LEU A 164 24.81 6.47 -0.93
N ARG A 165 24.89 7.33 0.09
CA ARG A 165 25.93 8.36 0.17
C ARG A 165 26.41 8.58 1.60
N LEU A 166 27.73 8.71 1.79
CA LEU A 166 28.31 9.17 3.04
C LEU A 166 28.58 10.69 2.98
N ASP A 167 28.14 11.45 3.97
CA ASP A 167 28.45 12.88 4.06
C ASP A 167 29.82 13.16 4.72
N ARG A 168 30.23 14.43 4.75
CA ARG A 168 31.50 14.86 5.36
C ARG A 168 31.57 14.67 6.88
N ARG A 169 30.47 14.30 7.53
CA ARG A 169 30.37 14.04 8.98
C ARG A 169 30.35 12.55 9.27
N ASP A 170 30.54 11.69 8.27
CA ASP A 170 30.40 10.23 8.33
C ASP A 170 28.98 9.78 8.68
N VAL A 171 27.97 10.58 8.31
CA VAL A 171 26.55 10.19 8.36
C VAL A 171 26.18 9.56 7.02
N LEU A 172 25.59 8.37 7.08
CA LEU A 172 25.12 7.65 5.92
C LEU A 172 23.70 8.10 5.56
N HIS A 173 23.51 8.49 4.30
CA HIS A 173 22.22 8.88 3.74
C HIS A 173 21.68 7.72 2.89
N ILE A 174 20.53 7.19 3.29
CA ILE A 174 19.68 6.33 2.48
C ILE A 174 18.78 7.25 1.68
N ILE A 175 18.99 7.32 0.37
CA ILE A 175 18.26 8.25 -0.49
C ILE A 175 17.36 7.44 -1.41
N GLU A 176 16.06 7.71 -1.32
CA GLU A 176 15.04 7.10 -2.17
C GLU A 176 14.41 8.16 -3.07
N THR A 177 14.21 7.84 -4.35
CA THR A 177 13.68 8.76 -5.35
C THR A 177 12.33 8.31 -5.88
N LYS A 178 11.41 9.26 -6.05
CA LYS A 178 10.13 9.02 -6.73
C LYS A 178 9.68 10.22 -7.53
N ILE A 179 8.91 9.99 -8.59
CA ILE A 179 8.22 11.06 -9.31
C ILE A 179 6.73 10.96 -9.02
N GLY A 180 6.15 12.07 -8.58
CA GLY A 180 4.74 12.08 -8.18
C GLY A 180 4.52 11.38 -6.84
N ASP A 181 3.34 10.80 -6.66
CA ASP A 181 2.74 10.56 -5.35
C ASP A 181 2.72 9.08 -4.94
N ASP A 182 3.88 8.43 -4.94
CA ASP A 182 4.00 7.02 -4.53
C ASP A 182 3.54 6.79 -3.07
N GLU A 183 2.66 5.80 -2.88
CA GLU A 183 2.04 5.50 -1.58
C GLU A 183 2.98 4.75 -0.61
N PHE A 184 4.09 4.20 -1.10
CA PHE A 184 4.98 3.30 -0.34
C PHE A 184 6.40 3.85 -0.14
N VAL A 185 6.76 4.97 -0.76
CA VAL A 185 8.13 5.52 -0.73
C VAL A 185 8.71 5.68 0.69
N VAL A 186 7.88 6.08 1.65
CA VAL A 186 8.31 6.24 3.06
C VAL A 186 8.62 4.90 3.70
N LEU A 187 7.75 3.90 3.50
CA LEU A 187 7.92 2.55 4.04
C LEU A 187 9.10 1.82 3.40
N GLN A 188 9.27 1.97 2.08
CA GLN A 188 10.42 1.43 1.35
C GLN A 188 11.74 2.01 1.87
N SER A 189 11.77 3.30 2.17
CA SER A 189 12.97 3.95 2.72
C SER A 189 13.27 3.47 4.15
N LEU A 190 12.23 3.17 4.94
CA LEU A 190 12.38 2.61 6.27
C LEU A 190 12.96 1.18 6.23
N ASP A 191 12.53 0.34 5.30
CA ASP A 191 13.11 -1.00 5.08
C ASP A 191 14.62 -0.92 4.86
N TYR A 192 15.05 0.04 4.03
CA TYR A 192 16.46 0.26 3.72
C TYR A 192 17.25 0.84 4.89
N TRP A 193 16.65 1.74 5.66
CA TRP A 193 17.24 2.22 6.91
C TRP A 193 17.45 1.08 7.92
N MET A 194 16.48 0.17 8.05
CA MET A 194 16.59 -1.01 8.93
C MET A 194 17.71 -1.94 8.47
N TRP A 195 17.81 -2.22 7.17
CA TRP A 195 18.90 -3.00 6.60
C TRP A 195 20.26 -2.33 6.83
N ALA A 196 20.37 -1.02 6.59
CA ALA A 196 21.61 -0.30 6.77
C ALA A 196 22.05 -0.29 8.24
N THR A 197 21.11 -0.13 9.15
CA THR A 197 21.34 -0.23 10.60
C THR A 197 21.83 -1.62 11.01
N ALA A 198 21.23 -2.68 10.45
CA ALA A 198 21.67 -4.04 10.71
C ALA A 198 23.10 -4.31 10.20
N ASN A 199 23.53 -3.61 9.14
CA ASN A 199 24.80 -3.83 8.42
C ASN A 199 25.80 -2.66 8.56
N GLU A 200 25.65 -1.84 9.61
CA GLU A 200 26.43 -0.61 9.83
C GLU A 200 27.95 -0.82 9.71
N GLN A 201 28.47 -1.91 10.29
CA GLN A 201 29.90 -2.23 10.27
C GLN A 201 30.41 -2.56 8.85
N LEU A 202 29.61 -3.26 8.06
CA LEU A 202 29.96 -3.56 6.67
C LEU A 202 29.95 -2.29 5.83
N LEU A 203 28.98 -1.41 6.07
CA LEU A 203 28.87 -0.12 5.40
C LEU A 203 30.02 0.83 5.77
N ALA A 204 30.41 0.90 7.06
CA ALA A 204 31.58 1.66 7.49
C ALA A 204 32.86 1.21 6.76
N LYS A 205 33.07 -0.11 6.68
CA LYS A 205 34.19 -0.70 5.92
C LYS A 205 34.13 -0.35 4.43
N HIS A 206 32.94 -0.44 3.83
CA HIS A 206 32.70 -0.12 2.41
C HIS A 206 33.05 1.32 2.05
N PHE A 207 32.67 2.27 2.91
CA PHE A 207 33.02 3.68 2.74
C PHE A 207 34.40 4.06 3.31
N ASN A 208 35.20 3.07 3.73
CA ASN A 208 36.54 3.25 4.28
C ASN A 208 36.59 4.24 5.48
N VAL A 209 35.62 4.14 6.38
CA VAL A 209 35.58 4.91 7.65
C VAL A 209 35.59 3.97 8.86
N PRO A 210 36.14 4.40 10.01
CA PRO A 210 36.22 3.54 11.20
C PRO A 210 34.85 3.11 11.73
N ARG A 211 33.86 4.00 11.64
CA ARG A 211 32.45 3.78 12.03
C ARG A 211 31.57 4.84 11.40
N LEU A 212 30.28 4.56 11.24
CA LEU A 212 29.29 5.58 10.90
C LEU A 212 28.95 6.41 12.15
N LYS A 213 28.61 7.68 11.97
CA LYS A 213 28.12 8.57 13.04
C LYS A 213 26.59 8.63 13.13
N GLY A 214 25.91 8.09 12.12
CA GLY A 214 24.46 8.01 12.05
C GLY A 214 24.00 7.51 10.68
N ILE A 215 22.73 7.13 10.60
CA ILE A 215 22.06 6.73 9.36
C ILE A 215 20.75 7.51 9.28
N VAL A 216 20.54 8.21 8.17
CA VAL A 216 19.36 9.06 7.92
C VAL A 216 18.69 8.69 6.60
N ILE A 217 17.41 9.07 6.48
CA ILE A 217 16.60 8.88 5.26
C ILE A 217 16.41 10.22 4.56
N ASP A 218 16.74 10.28 3.27
CA ASP A 218 16.44 11.43 2.41
C ASP A 218 15.43 10.99 1.34
N LEU A 219 14.24 11.59 1.33
CA LEU A 219 13.21 11.33 0.32
C LEU A 219 13.31 12.38 -0.77
N LEU A 220 13.78 12.01 -1.96
CA LEU A 220 13.93 12.91 -3.10
C LEU A 220 12.74 12.76 -4.06
N LEU A 221 11.79 13.67 -3.94
CA LEU A 221 10.50 13.59 -4.62
C LEU A 221 10.45 14.58 -5.79
N GLY A 222 10.46 14.04 -7.01
CA GLY A 222 10.45 14.76 -8.27
C GLY A 222 9.06 15.27 -8.65
N GLU A 223 9.00 16.51 -9.13
CA GLU A 223 7.79 17.08 -9.72
C GLU A 223 7.40 16.32 -11.01
N PRO A 224 6.14 15.92 -11.20
CA PRO A 224 5.67 15.19 -12.39
C PRO A 224 6.11 15.75 -13.75
N ASP A 225 6.10 17.07 -13.96
CA ASP A 225 6.52 17.68 -15.24
C ASP A 225 8.03 17.58 -15.46
N GLY A 226 8.81 17.71 -14.38
CA GLY A 226 10.27 17.59 -14.40
C GLY A 226 11.02 18.64 -15.21
N GLN A 227 10.36 19.48 -16.00
CA GLN A 227 11.00 20.53 -16.79
C GLN A 227 10.86 21.89 -16.13
N HIS A 228 9.64 22.27 -15.77
CA HIS A 228 9.34 23.59 -15.23
C HIS A 228 9.05 23.48 -13.73
N PRO A 229 9.82 24.16 -12.86
CA PRO A 229 9.55 24.19 -11.44
C PRO A 229 8.15 24.72 -11.13
N ASP A 230 7.35 23.94 -10.41
CA ASP A 230 6.05 24.37 -9.88
C ASP A 230 5.91 23.99 -8.41
N ALA A 231 6.13 24.98 -7.54
CA ALA A 231 6.01 24.84 -6.09
C ALA A 231 4.60 24.43 -5.62
N ALA A 232 3.56 24.58 -6.45
CA ALA A 232 2.21 24.14 -6.13
C ALA A 232 1.92 22.69 -6.54
N THR A 233 2.80 22.09 -7.36
CA THR A 233 2.64 20.70 -7.80
C THR A 233 2.91 19.74 -6.63
N PRO A 234 1.99 18.81 -6.34
CA PRO A 234 2.23 17.83 -5.29
C PRO A 234 3.29 16.78 -5.67
N ILE A 235 4.12 16.45 -4.69
CA ILE A 235 5.27 15.55 -4.82
C ILE A 235 5.20 14.35 -3.86
N ILE A 236 4.28 14.35 -2.90
CA ILE A 236 4.09 13.23 -1.96
C ILE A 236 2.64 12.75 -1.95
N SER A 237 2.44 11.44 -1.74
CA SER A 237 1.11 10.85 -1.59
C SER A 237 0.36 11.40 -0.40
N SER A 238 -0.97 11.23 -0.42
CA SER A 238 -1.83 11.61 0.70
C SER A 238 -1.54 10.81 1.98
N TYR A 239 -0.87 9.66 1.87
CA TYR A 239 -0.48 8.81 3.01
C TYR A 239 0.89 9.19 3.58
N GLY A 240 1.76 9.80 2.76
CA GLY A 240 3.13 10.13 3.12
C GLY A 240 3.28 10.94 4.42
N PRO A 241 2.49 12.00 4.66
CA PRO A 241 2.54 12.74 5.92
C PRO A 241 2.35 11.86 7.17
N GLY A 242 1.31 11.00 7.17
CA GLY A 242 1.04 10.10 8.29
C GLY A 242 2.12 9.04 8.47
N GLN A 243 2.68 8.53 7.37
CA GLN A 243 3.80 7.59 7.42
C GLN A 243 5.06 8.24 8.01
N LEU A 244 5.38 9.47 7.60
CA LEU A 244 6.52 10.25 8.10
C LEU A 244 6.38 10.62 9.58
N GLU A 245 5.16 11.00 10.00
CA GLU A 245 4.83 11.28 11.39
C GLU A 245 5.03 10.04 12.28
N ALA A 246 4.64 8.86 11.77
CA ALA A 246 4.77 7.58 12.47
C ALA A 246 6.22 7.04 12.57
N ILE A 247 7.17 7.60 11.82
CA ILE A 247 8.58 7.20 11.95
C ILE A 247 9.09 7.61 13.34
N ASP A 248 9.70 6.67 14.04
CA ASP A 248 10.33 6.86 15.35
C ASP A 248 11.22 8.11 15.40
N GLY A 249 11.10 8.89 16.48
CA GLY A 249 11.78 10.17 16.62
C GLY A 249 13.31 10.10 16.61
N SER A 250 13.90 8.93 16.87
CA SER A 250 15.35 8.72 16.77
C SER A 250 15.86 8.57 15.33
N ILE A 251 14.96 8.30 14.38
CA ILE A 251 15.30 8.13 12.96
C ILE A 251 15.26 9.51 12.30
N GLY A 252 16.44 10.00 11.92
CA GLY A 252 16.56 11.24 11.16
C GLY A 252 16.06 11.06 9.73
N TRP A 253 15.18 11.95 9.28
CA TRP A 253 14.73 12.01 7.90
C TRP A 253 14.49 13.43 7.41
N GLU A 254 14.57 13.63 6.10
CA GLU A 254 14.24 14.88 5.42
C GLU A 254 13.61 14.62 4.06
N VAL A 255 12.59 15.40 3.71
CA VAL A 255 11.97 15.38 2.38
C VAL A 255 12.57 16.50 1.55
N PHE A 256 12.96 16.17 0.34
CA PHE A 256 13.46 17.09 -0.66
C PHE A 256 12.54 17.09 -1.87
N ARG A 257 12.13 18.29 -2.29
CA ARG A 257 11.52 18.51 -3.60
C ARG A 257 12.63 18.55 -4.65
N VAL A 258 12.44 17.82 -5.74
CA VAL A 258 13.30 17.90 -6.93
C VAL A 258 12.51 18.48 -8.09
N SER A 259 12.93 19.64 -8.56
CA SER A 259 12.35 20.30 -9.74
C SER A 259 13.37 20.39 -10.87
N ALA A 260 12.89 20.64 -12.10
CA ALA A 260 13.72 20.71 -13.30
C ALA A 260 14.64 19.48 -13.51
N TRP A 261 14.27 18.30 -12.98
CA TRP A 261 15.08 17.09 -13.04
C TRP A 261 15.23 16.48 -14.45
N ALA A 262 14.40 16.90 -15.41
CA ALA A 262 14.52 16.53 -16.80
C ALA A 262 15.46 17.47 -17.59
N THR A 263 16.06 18.47 -16.93
CA THR A 263 16.95 19.49 -17.51
C THR A 263 18.40 19.32 -17.03
N GLU A 264 19.32 20.11 -17.59
CA GLU A 264 20.73 20.16 -17.16
C GLU A 264 20.94 20.94 -15.86
N LYS A 265 19.88 21.48 -15.24
CA LYS A 265 19.98 22.29 -14.01
C LYS A 265 18.92 21.84 -13.00
N PRO A 266 18.99 20.60 -12.49
CA PRO A 266 18.06 20.14 -11.45
C PRO A 266 18.18 21.01 -10.20
N GLN A 267 17.06 21.24 -9.53
CA GLN A 267 17.03 21.98 -8.26
C GLN A 267 16.55 21.06 -7.15
N LEU A 268 17.23 21.14 -6.01
CA LEU A 268 16.95 20.37 -4.81
C LEU A 268 16.58 21.32 -3.67
N MET A 269 15.35 21.20 -3.15
CA MET A 269 14.86 22.03 -2.05
C MET A 269 14.43 21.15 -0.87
N GLY A 270 15.14 21.26 0.26
CA GLY A 270 14.74 20.60 1.50
C GLY A 270 13.50 21.25 2.11
N LEU A 271 12.51 20.45 2.49
CA LEU A 271 11.30 20.91 3.17
C LEU A 271 11.53 21.10 4.69
N GLY A 272 12.67 20.63 5.19
CA GLY A 272 13.10 20.70 6.58
C GLY A 272 13.23 19.32 7.21
N ARG A 273 14.27 19.14 8.02
CA ARG A 273 14.49 17.91 8.80
C ARG A 273 13.31 17.61 9.71
N ARG A 274 12.85 16.36 9.68
CA ARG A 274 11.74 15.87 10.52
C ARG A 274 10.46 16.70 10.39
N ARG A 275 10.32 17.52 9.33
CA ARG A 275 9.15 18.34 9.09
C ARG A 275 8.20 17.60 8.17
N VAL A 276 7.03 17.27 8.69
CA VAL A 276 5.96 16.63 7.91
C VAL A 276 5.52 17.62 6.82
N PRO A 277 5.51 17.21 5.53
CA PRO A 277 5.05 18.06 4.45
C PRO A 277 3.57 18.43 4.61
N ASP A 278 3.25 19.71 4.41
CA ASP A 278 1.89 20.24 4.41
C ASP A 278 1.36 20.39 2.97
N LEU A 279 0.09 20.81 2.82
CA LEU A 279 -0.38 21.35 1.52
C LEU A 279 0.48 22.58 1.18
N PRO A 280 1.10 22.70 -0.02
CA PRO A 280 0.73 22.12 -1.33
C PRO A 280 1.51 20.86 -1.77
N ASP A 281 2.49 20.40 -1.01
CA ASP A 281 3.37 19.29 -1.41
C ASP A 281 2.62 17.95 -1.50
N VAL A 282 1.48 17.82 -0.83
CA VAL A 282 0.69 16.59 -0.71
C VAL A 282 -0.38 16.48 -1.79
N ARG A 283 -0.38 15.37 -2.56
CA ARG A 283 -1.37 15.18 -3.63
C ARG A 283 -2.75 15.02 -3.01
N ARG A 284 -3.66 15.89 -3.44
CA ARG A 284 -5.08 15.69 -3.18
C ARG A 284 -5.59 14.61 -4.12
N ARG A 285 -6.00 13.47 -3.56
CA ARG A 285 -6.74 12.46 -4.32
C ARG A 285 -7.97 13.13 -4.97
N PRO A 286 -8.22 12.98 -6.28
CA PRO A 286 -9.45 13.42 -6.91
C PRO A 286 -10.64 12.83 -6.15
N THR A 287 -11.54 13.71 -5.73
CA THR A 287 -12.67 13.38 -4.89
C THR A 287 -13.83 12.85 -5.74
N ASP A 288 -13.93 11.54 -5.86
CA ASP A 288 -15.16 10.92 -5.37
C ASP A 288 -14.93 10.84 -3.86
N LEU A 289 -15.52 11.76 -3.09
CA LEU A 289 -15.21 11.91 -1.66
C LEU A 289 -15.38 10.56 -0.97
N SER A 290 -14.28 9.93 -0.55
CA SER A 290 -14.36 8.90 0.47
C SER A 290 -15.03 9.52 1.69
N TYR A 291 -15.88 8.75 2.37
CA TYR A 291 -16.61 9.19 3.56
C TYR A 291 -15.68 9.90 4.58
N ALA A 292 -14.45 9.40 4.74
CA ALA A 292 -13.41 10.00 5.57
C ALA A 292 -13.06 11.46 5.22
N ARG A 293 -13.12 11.85 3.94
CA ARG A 293 -12.81 13.21 3.47
C ARG A 293 -14.03 14.13 3.47
N ALA A 294 -15.22 13.60 3.19
CA ALA A 294 -16.47 14.33 3.42
C ALA A 294 -16.64 14.65 4.92
N LEU A 295 -16.28 13.69 5.78
CA LEU A 295 -16.21 13.86 7.23
C LEU A 295 -15.12 14.86 7.60
N GLN A 296 -13.90 14.79 7.06
CA GLN A 296 -12.85 15.78 7.35
C GLN A 296 -13.24 17.22 6.97
N VAL A 297 -13.92 17.42 5.83
CA VAL A 297 -14.42 18.75 5.41
C VAL A 297 -15.55 19.21 6.34
N HIS A 298 -16.51 18.34 6.66
CA HIS A 298 -17.58 18.60 7.62
C HIS A 298 -17.03 18.96 9.01
N LEU A 299 -15.94 18.31 9.43
CA LEU A 299 -15.25 18.57 10.70
C LEU A 299 -14.53 19.92 10.67
N LEU A 300 -13.76 20.23 9.61
CA LEU A 300 -13.12 21.55 9.47
C LEU A 300 -14.13 22.71 9.44
N GLU A 301 -15.34 22.46 8.94
CA GLU A 301 -16.45 23.43 8.94
C GLU A 301 -17.14 23.55 10.32
N ARG A 302 -17.08 22.51 11.17
CA ARG A 302 -17.74 22.48 12.50
C ARG A 302 -16.80 22.71 13.69
N THR A 303 -15.52 22.37 13.59
CA THR A 303 -14.50 22.60 14.62
C THR A 303 -13.90 23.98 14.39
N ALA A 304 -14.39 25.01 15.08
CA ALA A 304 -13.61 26.24 15.25
C ALA A 304 -12.20 25.89 15.79
N PRO A 305 -11.14 26.69 15.54
CA PRO A 305 -9.73 26.32 15.75
C PRO A 305 -9.27 26.07 17.21
N ARG A 306 -10.19 25.79 18.15
CA ARG A 306 -9.92 25.66 19.60
C ARG A 306 -10.15 24.25 20.19
N THR A 307 -10.55 23.26 19.40
CA THR A 307 -10.90 21.90 19.91
C THR A 307 -9.92 20.78 19.55
N LEU A 308 -8.79 21.10 18.93
CA LEU A 308 -7.69 20.16 18.69
C LEU A 308 -6.52 20.48 19.62
N THR A 309 -5.98 19.46 20.30
CA THR A 309 -4.74 19.63 21.08
C THR A 309 -3.53 19.70 20.16
N ARG A 310 -2.36 20.07 20.72
CA ARG A 310 -1.07 20.02 19.98
C ARG A 310 -0.68 18.62 19.50
N ALA A 311 -1.39 17.57 19.94
CA ALA A 311 -1.18 16.18 19.57
C ALA A 311 -2.25 15.64 18.60
N ASN A 312 -3.01 16.51 17.91
CA ASN A 312 -4.07 16.14 16.96
C ASN A 312 -5.26 15.35 17.56
N GLU A 313 -5.38 15.31 18.88
CA GLU A 313 -6.51 14.72 19.60
C GLU A 313 -7.68 15.71 19.67
N LEU A 314 -8.91 15.19 19.57
CA LEU A 314 -10.11 15.99 19.84
C LEU A 314 -10.22 16.19 21.36
N THR A 315 -10.25 17.45 21.82
CA THR A 315 -10.55 17.76 23.22
C THR A 315 -12.00 17.42 23.59
N ASP A 316 -12.86 17.37 22.57
CA ASP A 316 -14.26 16.99 22.66
C ASP A 316 -14.58 16.04 21.51
N LEU A 317 -14.85 14.78 21.84
CA LEU A 317 -15.09 13.71 20.89
C LEU A 317 -16.43 13.82 20.15
N SER A 318 -17.41 14.51 20.75
CA SER A 318 -18.73 14.72 20.13
C SER A 318 -18.62 15.40 18.76
N VAL A 319 -17.62 16.26 18.60
CA VAL A 319 -17.43 17.06 17.39
C VAL A 319 -17.03 16.19 16.20
N GLY A 320 -16.41 15.02 16.44
CA GLY A 320 -16.01 14.02 15.45
C GLY A 320 -17.14 13.10 14.97
N LEU A 321 -18.30 13.15 15.62
CA LEU A 321 -19.35 12.15 15.50
C LEU A 321 -20.61 12.71 14.83
N THR A 322 -21.42 11.82 14.26
CA THR A 322 -22.80 12.18 13.93
C THR A 322 -23.60 12.40 15.22
N PRO A 323 -24.64 13.25 15.22
CA PRO A 323 -25.45 13.48 16.43
C PRO A 323 -26.04 12.21 17.05
N ALA A 324 -26.29 11.18 16.24
CA ALA A 324 -26.79 9.89 16.73
C ALA A 324 -25.71 9.04 17.44
N ALA A 325 -24.44 9.22 17.07
CA ALA A 325 -23.29 8.54 17.66
C ALA A 325 -22.79 9.23 18.94
N GLU A 326 -22.97 10.54 19.06
CA GLU A 326 -22.57 11.34 20.22
C GLU A 326 -23.16 10.81 21.54
N GLN A 327 -24.46 10.53 21.55
CA GLN A 327 -25.14 9.99 22.73
C GLN A 327 -24.60 8.62 23.16
N ALA A 328 -24.13 7.83 22.19
CA ALA A 328 -23.61 6.50 22.42
C ALA A 328 -22.22 6.55 23.06
N LEU A 329 -21.35 7.42 22.56
CA LEU A 329 -20.05 7.67 23.17
C LEU A 329 -20.19 8.27 24.57
N ALA A 330 -21.08 9.25 24.77
CA ALA A 330 -21.29 9.88 26.06
C ALA A 330 -21.72 8.87 27.14
N ASP A 331 -22.49 7.83 26.78
CA ASP A 331 -22.82 6.74 27.72
C ASP A 331 -21.63 5.88 28.10
N LEU A 332 -20.81 5.51 27.11
CA LEU A 332 -19.58 4.76 27.36
C LEU A 332 -18.68 5.52 28.32
N GLU A 333 -18.52 6.84 28.12
CA GLU A 333 -17.75 7.70 29.01
C GLU A 333 -18.39 7.80 30.40
N GLN A 334 -19.70 8.01 30.49
CA GLN A 334 -20.44 8.10 31.75
C GLN A 334 -20.33 6.80 32.58
N ARG A 335 -20.28 5.64 31.92
CA ARG A 335 -20.15 4.33 32.57
C ARG A 335 -18.71 3.92 32.87
N GLY A 336 -17.73 4.76 32.50
CA GLY A 336 -16.31 4.43 32.62
C GLY A 336 -15.87 3.26 31.73
N LEU A 337 -16.63 2.98 30.67
CA LEU A 337 -16.36 1.91 29.71
C LEU A 337 -15.63 2.45 28.47
N ALA A 338 -15.67 3.75 28.20
CA ALA A 338 -14.94 4.34 27.09
C ALA A 338 -13.43 4.13 27.24
N HIS A 339 -12.83 3.44 26.27
CA HIS A 339 -11.38 3.27 26.22
C HIS A 339 -10.69 4.63 26.05
N HIS A 340 -9.56 4.87 26.72
CA HIS A 340 -8.86 6.17 26.68
C HIS A 340 -8.41 6.58 25.27
N ALA A 341 -8.12 5.61 24.39
CA ALA A 341 -7.82 5.85 22.98
C ALA A 341 -9.06 6.15 22.11
N ALA A 342 -10.28 6.13 22.68
CA ALA A 342 -11.48 6.64 21.99
C ALA A 342 -11.34 8.11 21.59
N ARG A 343 -10.47 8.86 22.29
CA ARG A 343 -10.03 10.24 22.01
C ARG A 343 -9.37 10.45 20.64
N ASN A 344 -8.97 9.35 19.99
CA ASN A 344 -8.29 9.34 18.69
C ASN A 344 -9.21 8.92 17.52
N ILE A 345 -10.52 8.75 17.76
CA ILE A 345 -11.41 8.15 16.77
C ILE A 345 -11.89 9.20 15.76
N ARG A 346 -11.53 8.97 14.49
CA ARG A 346 -12.07 9.67 13.31
C ARG A 346 -12.79 8.70 12.34
N SER A 347 -12.91 7.42 12.71
CA SER A 347 -13.39 6.31 11.89
C SER A 347 -13.70 5.08 12.74
N SER A 348 -14.72 4.31 12.36
CA SER A 348 -15.00 3.00 12.97
C SER A 348 -13.84 2.01 12.93
N GLN A 349 -12.88 2.18 12.01
CA GLN A 349 -11.66 1.37 11.99
C GLN A 349 -10.71 1.69 13.16
N ALA A 350 -10.59 2.97 13.54
CA ALA A 350 -9.83 3.35 14.73
C ALA A 350 -10.52 2.81 16.00
N PHE A 351 -11.85 2.79 16.01
CA PHE A 351 -12.59 2.16 17.10
C PHE A 351 -12.37 0.65 17.17
N ALA A 352 -12.34 -0.04 16.02
CA ALA A 352 -12.03 -1.45 15.92
C ALA A 352 -10.65 -1.78 16.51
N LEU A 353 -9.61 -1.03 16.13
CA LEU A 353 -8.27 -1.21 16.67
C LEU A 353 -8.25 -1.03 18.20
N ASN A 354 -8.97 -0.04 18.73
CA ASN A 354 -9.04 0.19 20.17
C ASN A 354 -9.71 -0.96 20.93
N LEU A 355 -10.74 -1.57 20.35
CA LEU A 355 -11.47 -2.67 20.99
C LEU A 355 -10.72 -3.99 20.89
N PHE A 356 -10.09 -4.27 19.75
CA PHE A 356 -9.63 -5.61 19.41
C PHE A 356 -8.09 -5.76 19.37
N ALA A 357 -7.30 -4.71 19.15
CA ALA A 357 -5.86 -4.89 18.86
C ALA A 357 -5.05 -5.45 20.04
N GLY A 358 -5.50 -5.19 21.27
CA GLY A 358 -4.86 -5.67 22.50
C GLY A 358 -5.32 -7.06 22.96
N LEU A 359 -6.20 -7.74 22.23
CA LEU A 359 -6.76 -9.01 22.67
C LEU A 359 -5.78 -10.16 22.46
N GLY A 360 -5.52 -10.91 23.54
CA GLY A 360 -4.81 -12.18 23.49
C GLY A 360 -5.75 -13.37 23.25
N ASP A 361 -5.18 -14.57 23.16
CA ASP A 361 -5.91 -15.82 22.95
C ASP A 361 -7.11 -15.99 23.89
N GLU A 362 -6.92 -15.76 25.20
CA GLU A 362 -8.00 -15.87 26.18
C GLU A 362 -9.19 -14.93 25.88
N GLN A 363 -8.92 -13.66 25.60
CA GLN A 363 -9.97 -12.68 25.32
C GLN A 363 -10.66 -12.96 23.99
N VAL A 364 -9.91 -13.34 22.95
CA VAL A 364 -10.49 -13.71 21.65
C VAL A 364 -11.39 -14.94 21.79
N ARG A 365 -10.98 -15.96 22.56
CA ARG A 365 -11.83 -17.14 22.84
C ARG A 365 -13.10 -16.77 23.62
N ALA A 366 -13.01 -15.83 24.56
CA ALA A 366 -14.18 -15.35 25.28
C ALA A 366 -15.19 -14.66 24.35
N ILE A 367 -14.72 -13.82 23.42
CA ILE A 367 -15.59 -13.18 22.41
C ILE A 367 -16.18 -14.21 21.44
N LEU A 368 -15.35 -15.13 20.91
CA LEU A 368 -15.84 -16.20 20.04
C LEU A 368 -16.92 -17.05 20.74
N THR A 369 -16.71 -17.39 22.02
CA THR A 369 -17.69 -18.13 22.83
C THR A 369 -18.98 -17.32 23.00
N HIS A 370 -18.87 -16.01 23.27
CA HIS A 370 -20.03 -15.12 23.37
C HIS A 370 -20.84 -15.09 22.07
N LEU A 371 -20.16 -15.16 20.92
CA LEU A 371 -20.78 -15.24 19.60
C LEU A 371 -21.27 -16.66 19.21
N GLY A 372 -21.25 -17.61 20.14
CA GLY A 372 -21.71 -18.99 19.91
C GLY A 372 -20.69 -19.90 19.21
N LEU A 373 -19.42 -19.51 19.16
CA LEU A 373 -18.32 -20.25 18.54
C LEU A 373 -17.27 -20.64 19.62
N PRO A 374 -17.55 -21.63 20.49
CA PRO A 374 -16.63 -21.98 21.56
C PRO A 374 -15.29 -22.51 21.00
N ALA A 375 -14.22 -21.76 21.24
CA ALA A 375 -12.86 -22.11 20.82
C ALA A 375 -11.98 -22.53 22.01
N VAL A 376 -11.07 -23.48 21.79
CA VAL A 376 -10.02 -23.86 22.75
C VAL A 376 -8.72 -23.09 22.54
N THR A 377 -8.46 -22.65 21.31
CA THR A 377 -7.33 -21.80 20.93
C THR A 377 -7.79 -20.73 19.96
N ALA A 378 -7.21 -19.54 20.02
CA ALA A 378 -7.46 -18.45 19.10
C ALA A 378 -6.16 -17.75 18.67
N THR A 379 -6.19 -17.09 17.52
CA THR A 379 -5.10 -16.22 17.05
C THR A 379 -5.40 -14.77 17.34
N ALA A 380 -4.39 -13.91 17.19
CA ALA A 380 -4.57 -12.46 17.24
C ALA A 380 -5.65 -12.02 16.21
N PRO A 381 -6.43 -10.97 16.53
CA PRO A 381 -7.40 -10.40 15.59
C PRO A 381 -6.74 -9.94 14.29
N VAL A 382 -7.43 -10.17 13.17
CA VAL A 382 -7.02 -9.69 11.85
C VAL A 382 -7.89 -8.51 11.49
N PHE A 383 -7.29 -7.38 11.14
CA PHE A 383 -8.01 -6.18 10.78
C PHE A 383 -8.11 -6.03 9.27
N GLU A 384 -9.17 -5.37 8.82
CA GLU A 384 -9.28 -4.94 7.43
C GLU A 384 -9.12 -6.12 6.44
N TRP A 385 -9.70 -7.26 6.81
CA TRP A 385 -9.51 -8.49 6.06
C TRP A 385 -10.37 -8.51 4.80
N SER A 386 -9.75 -8.86 3.67
CA SER A 386 -10.41 -9.15 2.40
C SER A 386 -9.93 -10.49 1.86
N ASP A 387 -10.74 -11.14 1.01
CA ASP A 387 -10.33 -12.40 0.39
C ASP A 387 -9.25 -12.17 -0.68
N PRO A 388 -8.01 -12.64 -0.49
CA PRO A 388 -6.93 -12.41 -1.44
C PRO A 388 -7.15 -13.10 -2.79
N ALA A 389 -8.02 -14.10 -2.84
CA ALA A 389 -8.37 -14.81 -4.07
C ALA A 389 -9.50 -14.15 -4.86
N ASP A 390 -10.11 -13.08 -4.34
CA ASP A 390 -11.31 -12.43 -4.88
C ASP A 390 -12.38 -13.46 -5.30
N GLY A 391 -12.70 -14.41 -4.43
CA GLY A 391 -13.66 -15.48 -4.71
C GLY A 391 -15.10 -14.97 -4.89
N LEU A 392 -15.38 -13.73 -4.47
CA LEU A 392 -16.64 -13.04 -4.79
C LEU A 392 -16.61 -12.33 -6.16
N CYS A 393 -15.48 -12.31 -6.85
CA CYS A 393 -15.25 -11.69 -8.15
C CYS A 393 -15.68 -10.22 -8.18
N GLU A 394 -15.22 -9.43 -7.21
CA GLU A 394 -15.56 -8.01 -7.08
C GLU A 394 -14.59 -7.10 -7.81
N ALA A 395 -13.32 -7.51 -7.91
CA ALA A 395 -12.29 -6.76 -8.58
C ALA A 395 -12.46 -6.84 -10.11
N SER A 396 -12.11 -5.74 -10.78
CA SER A 396 -12.16 -5.59 -12.23
C SER A 396 -10.97 -4.77 -12.71
N ALA A 397 -10.73 -4.73 -14.02
CA ALA A 397 -9.67 -3.89 -14.59
C ALA A 397 -9.83 -2.40 -14.23
N ALA A 398 -11.05 -1.93 -13.95
CA ALA A 398 -11.35 -0.55 -13.58
C ALA A 398 -11.33 -0.28 -12.06
N SER A 399 -11.32 -1.32 -11.22
CA SER A 399 -11.37 -1.17 -9.77
C SER A 399 -10.92 -2.45 -9.07
N ALA A 400 -9.86 -2.36 -8.27
CA ALA A 400 -9.35 -3.46 -7.45
C ALA A 400 -10.10 -3.63 -6.11
N HIS A 401 -11.18 -2.88 -5.88
CA HIS A 401 -11.89 -2.89 -4.60
C HIS A 401 -12.69 -4.17 -4.38
N THR A 402 -12.39 -4.86 -3.28
CA THR A 402 -13.12 -6.04 -2.79
C THR A 402 -13.82 -5.73 -1.46
N THR A 403 -14.70 -6.63 -1.01
CA THR A 403 -15.31 -6.54 0.33
C THR A 403 -14.23 -6.70 1.39
N GLN A 404 -14.28 -5.82 2.38
CA GLN A 404 -13.35 -5.79 3.50
C GLN A 404 -14.16 -5.81 4.79
N VAL A 405 -13.72 -6.60 5.75
CA VAL A 405 -14.31 -6.74 7.09
C VAL A 405 -13.38 -6.08 8.10
N ASP A 406 -13.93 -5.26 8.99
CA ASP A 406 -13.13 -4.46 9.93
C ASP A 406 -12.28 -5.33 10.85
N VAL A 407 -12.86 -6.40 11.42
CA VAL A 407 -12.19 -7.35 12.31
C VAL A 407 -12.60 -8.78 11.98
N VAL A 408 -11.62 -9.67 11.93
CA VAL A 408 -11.83 -11.11 11.86
C VAL A 408 -11.13 -11.78 13.04
N LEU A 409 -11.90 -12.61 13.76
CA LEU A 409 -11.40 -13.45 14.86
C LEU A 409 -11.36 -14.90 14.41
N HIS A 410 -10.27 -15.62 14.71
CA HIS A 410 -10.10 -17.03 14.38
C HIS A 410 -9.87 -17.88 15.62
N GLY A 411 -10.37 -19.11 15.58
CA GLY A 411 -10.05 -20.12 16.58
C GLY A 411 -10.21 -21.55 16.10
N THR A 412 -9.95 -22.48 17.02
CA THR A 412 -10.15 -23.91 16.83
C THR A 412 -11.01 -24.42 17.98
N ASP A 413 -12.03 -25.22 17.68
CA ASP A 413 -12.91 -25.83 18.68
C ASP A 413 -12.27 -27.09 19.32
N ARG A 414 -12.98 -27.71 20.27
CA ARG A 414 -12.52 -28.94 20.96
C ARG A 414 -12.35 -30.15 20.05
N ALA A 415 -13.08 -30.20 18.93
CA ALA A 415 -13.02 -31.29 17.95
C ALA A 415 -11.92 -31.06 16.89
N GLY A 416 -11.21 -29.94 16.94
CA GLY A 416 -10.22 -29.56 15.94
C GLY A 416 -10.82 -28.83 14.73
N GLY A 417 -12.11 -28.50 14.78
CA GLY A 417 -12.79 -27.70 13.76
C GLY A 417 -12.37 -26.23 13.82
N ARG A 418 -12.36 -25.55 12.67
CA ARG A 418 -12.03 -24.13 12.59
C ARG A 418 -13.29 -23.30 12.80
N VAL A 419 -13.18 -22.26 13.64
CA VAL A 419 -14.26 -21.29 13.86
C VAL A 419 -13.76 -19.88 13.55
N GLY A 420 -14.66 -19.00 13.13
CA GLY A 420 -14.31 -17.60 12.92
C GLY A 420 -15.48 -16.63 13.00
N ALA A 421 -15.20 -15.39 13.40
CA ALA A 421 -16.18 -14.32 13.46
C ALA A 421 -15.75 -13.16 12.57
N PHE A 422 -16.64 -12.74 11.68
CA PHE A 422 -16.52 -11.51 10.91
C PHE A 422 -17.25 -10.42 11.69
N ILE A 423 -16.56 -9.35 12.04
CA ILE A 423 -17.10 -8.29 12.88
C ILE A 423 -16.98 -6.98 12.11
N GLU A 424 -18.14 -6.41 11.78
CA GLU A 424 -18.25 -5.04 11.32
C GLU A 424 -18.36 -4.14 12.55
N VAL A 425 -17.56 -3.07 12.61
CA VAL A 425 -17.53 -2.15 13.74
C VAL A 425 -18.18 -0.83 13.34
N LYS A 426 -19.07 -0.30 14.18
CA LYS A 426 -19.75 0.97 13.93
C LYS A 426 -19.74 1.85 15.16
N LEU A 427 -19.27 3.09 14.98
CA LEU A 427 -19.31 4.13 16.00
C LEU A 427 -19.74 5.47 15.44
N SER A 428 -19.16 5.93 14.33
CA SER A 428 -19.46 7.25 13.76
C SER A 428 -20.64 7.23 12.78
N GLU A 429 -20.80 6.12 12.06
CA GLU A 429 -21.80 5.96 11.02
C GLU A 429 -23.14 5.49 11.57
N THR A 430 -24.22 5.96 10.96
CA THR A 430 -25.60 5.55 11.31
C THR A 430 -26.20 4.56 10.33
N ASP A 431 -25.43 4.13 9.33
CA ASP A 431 -25.88 3.25 8.26
C ASP A 431 -24.71 2.41 7.71
N PHE A 432 -25.04 1.35 6.99
CA PHE A 432 -24.12 0.42 6.33
C PHE A 432 -23.81 0.81 4.87
N GLY A 433 -24.23 2.00 4.46
CA GLY A 433 -24.09 2.47 3.08
C GLY A 433 -25.11 1.86 2.13
N HIS A 434 -25.07 2.30 0.88
CA HIS A 434 -26.04 1.94 -0.15
C HIS A 434 -25.36 1.34 -1.39
N CYS A 435 -26.13 0.59 -2.17
CA CYS A 435 -25.67 0.06 -3.45
C CYS A 435 -25.64 1.17 -4.51
N SER A 436 -24.50 1.31 -5.20
CA SER A 436 -24.31 2.34 -6.23
C SER A 436 -25.09 2.07 -7.53
N ALA A 437 -25.57 0.84 -7.74
CA ALA A 437 -26.18 0.46 -9.02
C ALA A 437 -27.41 1.29 -9.39
N TYR A 438 -28.21 1.74 -8.43
CA TYR A 438 -29.40 2.55 -8.72
C TYR A 438 -29.05 3.93 -9.30
N GLN A 439 -27.98 4.54 -8.77
CA GLN A 439 -27.52 5.87 -9.14
C GLN A 439 -26.55 5.86 -10.33
N ASP A 440 -26.00 4.70 -10.69
CA ASP A 440 -25.11 4.56 -11.84
C ASP A 440 -25.82 4.99 -13.13
N PRO A 441 -25.32 6.01 -13.87
CA PRO A 441 -25.95 6.50 -15.08
C PRO A 441 -26.03 5.44 -16.17
N THR A 442 -25.11 4.46 -16.18
CA THR A 442 -25.03 3.38 -17.17
C THR A 442 -25.96 2.20 -16.88
N ASN A 443 -26.66 2.21 -15.74
CA ASN A 443 -27.60 1.15 -15.40
C ASN A 443 -28.89 1.26 -16.25
N THR A 444 -28.99 0.40 -17.27
CA THR A 444 -30.19 0.27 -18.11
C THR A 444 -31.30 -0.56 -17.48
N ARG A 445 -31.05 -1.20 -16.33
CA ARG A 445 -31.96 -2.10 -15.61
C ARG A 445 -32.35 -1.58 -14.23
N ARG A 446 -32.71 -0.29 -14.15
CA ARG A 446 -33.20 0.32 -12.89
C ARG A 446 -34.50 -0.33 -12.39
N ASP A 447 -35.27 -0.97 -13.27
CA ASP A 447 -36.42 -1.81 -12.92
C ASP A 447 -36.04 -2.90 -11.92
N ILE A 448 -34.86 -3.50 -12.04
CA ILE A 448 -34.35 -4.50 -11.09
C ILE A 448 -34.08 -3.88 -9.71
N CYS A 449 -33.55 -2.65 -9.66
CA CYS A 449 -33.31 -1.94 -8.41
C CYS A 449 -34.60 -1.50 -7.69
N LEU A 450 -35.72 -1.45 -8.40
CA LEU A 450 -37.04 -1.07 -7.89
C LEU A 450 -37.91 -2.28 -7.51
N SER A 451 -37.50 -3.50 -7.88
CA SER A 451 -38.16 -4.75 -7.45
C SER A 451 -37.92 -5.04 -5.98
N THR A 452 -38.92 -5.56 -5.26
CA THR A 452 -38.91 -5.79 -3.80
C THR A 452 -38.06 -6.98 -3.34
N ARG A 453 -37.49 -7.74 -4.28
CA ARG A 453 -36.63 -8.90 -4.01
C ARG A 453 -35.16 -8.54 -4.04
N GLY A 454 -34.34 -9.32 -3.32
CA GLY A 454 -32.88 -9.29 -3.45
C GLY A 454 -32.46 -9.46 -4.92
N PHE A 455 -31.64 -8.54 -5.43
CA PHE A 455 -31.24 -8.46 -6.84
C PHE A 455 -32.43 -8.47 -7.83
N GLY A 456 -33.57 -7.94 -7.39
CA GLY A 456 -34.84 -7.93 -8.11
C GLY A 456 -35.43 -9.32 -8.42
N GLY A 457 -34.96 -10.37 -7.74
CA GLY A 457 -35.35 -11.76 -8.00
C GLY A 457 -34.71 -12.36 -9.26
N THR A 458 -33.82 -11.62 -9.93
CA THR A 458 -33.14 -12.08 -11.14
C THR A 458 -31.68 -11.66 -11.09
N PRO A 459 -30.83 -12.34 -10.29
CA PRO A 459 -29.44 -11.92 -10.07
C PRO A 459 -28.64 -11.67 -11.34
N GLN A 460 -28.85 -12.48 -12.38
CA GLN A 460 -28.18 -12.35 -13.68
C GLN A 460 -28.52 -11.05 -14.42
N ALA A 461 -29.66 -10.44 -14.11
CA ALA A 461 -30.09 -9.16 -14.68
C ALA A 461 -29.62 -7.94 -13.86
N CYS A 462 -29.06 -8.16 -12.66
CA CYS A 462 -28.62 -7.07 -11.79
C CYS A 462 -27.39 -6.36 -12.35
N HIS A 463 -27.44 -5.03 -12.45
CA HIS A 463 -26.33 -4.20 -12.94
C HIS A 463 -25.04 -4.34 -12.14
N LEU A 464 -25.15 -4.62 -10.83
CA LEU A 464 -23.98 -4.83 -9.97
C LEU A 464 -23.33 -6.20 -10.19
N LEU A 465 -24.14 -7.21 -10.47
CA LEU A 465 -23.68 -8.60 -10.58
C LEU A 465 -23.28 -8.97 -12.01
N ARG A 466 -23.88 -8.32 -13.01
CA ARG A 466 -23.62 -8.62 -14.41
C ARG A 466 -22.15 -8.40 -14.75
N ARG A 467 -21.64 -9.30 -15.59
CA ARG A 467 -20.36 -9.21 -16.26
C ARG A 467 -20.22 -7.84 -16.96
N ARG A 468 -19.16 -7.09 -16.61
CA ARG A 468 -18.87 -5.75 -17.17
C ARG A 468 -17.94 -5.78 -18.39
N ASP A 469 -17.12 -6.83 -18.54
CA ASP A 469 -16.23 -7.05 -19.68
C ASP A 469 -16.22 -8.54 -20.13
N PRO A 470 -15.65 -8.90 -21.28
CA PRO A 470 -15.60 -10.29 -21.77
C PRO A 470 -14.73 -11.27 -20.97
N ASP A 471 -14.04 -10.83 -19.90
CA ASP A 471 -13.12 -11.62 -19.07
C ASP A 471 -13.58 -11.72 -17.60
N HIS A 472 -14.44 -10.82 -17.12
CA HIS A 472 -14.90 -10.72 -15.74
C HIS A 472 -16.12 -11.61 -15.48
N VAL A 473 -16.05 -12.54 -14.53
CA VAL A 473 -17.09 -13.57 -14.33
C VAL A 473 -18.40 -13.00 -13.72
N GLY A 474 -18.38 -11.75 -13.25
CA GLY A 474 -19.50 -11.12 -12.54
C GLY A 474 -19.50 -11.52 -11.07
N ARG A 475 -20.07 -10.66 -10.20
CA ARG A 475 -19.98 -10.82 -8.75
C ARG A 475 -20.79 -12.01 -8.25
N GLN A 476 -20.19 -12.80 -7.36
CA GLN A 476 -20.70 -14.11 -6.94
C GLN A 476 -21.48 -14.09 -5.62
N TYR A 477 -21.93 -12.92 -5.12
CA TYR A 477 -22.71 -12.86 -3.87
C TYR A 477 -23.88 -13.85 -3.83
N PRO A 478 -24.70 -14.02 -4.89
CA PRO A 478 -25.84 -14.95 -4.85
C PRO A 478 -25.46 -16.42 -4.63
N ALA A 479 -24.22 -16.84 -4.93
CA ALA A 479 -23.78 -18.22 -4.70
C ALA A 479 -23.58 -18.55 -3.21
N TYR A 480 -23.48 -17.51 -2.38
CA TYR A 480 -23.17 -17.60 -0.95
C TYR A 480 -24.26 -16.97 -0.08
N LEU A 481 -25.35 -16.52 -0.68
CA LEU A 481 -26.53 -16.02 -0.01
C LEU A 481 -27.70 -16.96 -0.25
N ALA A 482 -28.52 -17.15 0.76
CA ALA A 482 -29.84 -17.74 0.57
C ALA A 482 -30.72 -16.85 -0.31
N GLN A 483 -31.71 -17.46 -0.98
CA GLN A 483 -32.70 -16.71 -1.74
C GLN A 483 -33.55 -15.88 -0.78
N GLY A 484 -33.14 -14.63 -0.54
CA GLY A 484 -33.72 -13.79 0.51
C GLY A 484 -35.23 -13.57 0.34
N ALA A 485 -35.92 -13.43 1.47
CA ALA A 485 -37.33 -13.12 1.54
C ALA A 485 -37.68 -11.72 0.95
N GLU A 486 -38.94 -11.55 0.55
CA GLU A 486 -39.51 -10.26 0.11
C GLU A 486 -39.66 -9.32 1.31
N LEU A 487 -38.69 -8.42 1.50
CA LEU A 487 -38.56 -7.71 2.78
C LEU A 487 -38.36 -6.20 2.67
N SER A 488 -38.48 -5.59 1.49
CA SER A 488 -38.30 -4.13 1.36
C SER A 488 -39.63 -3.38 1.54
N PRO A 489 -39.90 -2.78 2.72
CA PRO A 489 -41.11 -1.99 2.94
C PRO A 489 -41.18 -0.71 2.09
N ASP A 490 -40.03 -0.23 1.59
CA ASP A 490 -39.90 1.05 0.90
C ASP A 490 -40.08 0.98 -0.63
N GLY A 491 -40.33 -0.21 -1.19
CA GLY A 491 -40.40 -0.40 -2.64
C GLY A 491 -39.02 -0.30 -3.30
N GLY A 492 -38.31 -1.42 -3.38
CA GLY A 492 -37.00 -1.50 -4.02
C GLY A 492 -36.21 -2.71 -3.58
N CYS A 493 -35.08 -2.96 -4.25
CA CYS A 493 -34.23 -4.11 -3.95
C CYS A 493 -33.78 -4.05 -2.49
N THR A 494 -33.92 -5.16 -1.75
CA THR A 494 -33.56 -5.27 -0.32
C THR A 494 -32.12 -4.81 -0.05
N TYR A 495 -31.20 -5.08 -0.98
CA TYR A 495 -29.78 -4.72 -0.87
C TYR A 495 -29.46 -3.32 -1.39
N ARG A 496 -30.47 -2.50 -1.73
CA ARG A 496 -30.24 -1.15 -2.27
C ARG A 496 -29.73 -0.18 -1.20
N LEU A 497 -30.26 -0.28 0.02
CA LEU A 497 -30.00 0.65 1.12
C LEU A 497 -29.11 -0.03 2.17
N GLY A 498 -29.37 0.20 3.46
CA GLY A 498 -28.54 -0.21 4.60
C GLY A 498 -28.32 -1.71 4.80
N VAL A 499 -28.76 -2.58 3.89
CA VAL A 499 -28.43 -4.01 3.91
C VAL A 499 -27.26 -4.33 2.98
N ASN A 500 -26.79 -3.38 2.16
CA ASN A 500 -25.77 -3.64 1.14
C ASN A 500 -24.44 -4.17 1.70
N GLN A 501 -23.85 -3.49 2.69
CA GLN A 501 -22.60 -3.94 3.30
C GLN A 501 -22.77 -5.25 4.10
N PRO A 502 -23.79 -5.41 4.98
CA PRO A 502 -24.11 -6.69 5.61
C PRO A 502 -24.23 -7.85 4.62
N MET A 503 -24.93 -7.65 3.50
CA MET A 503 -25.08 -8.66 2.46
C MET A 503 -23.73 -9.11 1.89
N ARG A 504 -22.82 -8.16 1.61
CA ARG A 504 -21.48 -8.48 1.11
C ARG A 504 -20.65 -9.25 2.13
N ASN A 505 -20.68 -8.82 3.39
CA ASN A 505 -19.96 -9.48 4.48
C ASN A 505 -20.50 -10.90 4.75
N VAL A 506 -21.82 -11.12 4.68
CA VAL A 506 -22.43 -12.45 4.78
C VAL A 506 -22.04 -13.34 3.59
N ALA A 507 -22.05 -12.81 2.36
CA ALA A 507 -21.59 -13.57 1.21
C ALA A 507 -20.12 -13.97 1.33
N LEU A 508 -19.28 -13.07 1.84
CA LEU A 508 -17.86 -13.33 2.09
C LEU A 508 -17.66 -14.39 3.19
N ALA A 509 -18.43 -14.32 4.28
CA ALA A 509 -18.45 -15.32 5.33
C ALA A 509 -18.90 -16.70 4.81
N GLY A 510 -19.92 -16.73 3.94
CA GLY A 510 -20.40 -17.95 3.28
C GLY A 510 -19.37 -18.57 2.34
N LEU A 511 -18.66 -17.75 1.56
CA LEU A 511 -17.52 -18.20 0.75
C LEU A 511 -16.45 -18.81 1.64
N TRP A 512 -16.08 -18.11 2.71
CA TRP A 512 -15.02 -18.53 3.62
C TRP A 512 -15.36 -19.84 4.34
N GLY A 513 -16.59 -19.96 4.85
CA GLY A 513 -17.07 -21.19 5.48
C GLY A 513 -17.08 -22.40 4.54
N LYS A 514 -17.54 -22.23 3.29
CA LYS A 514 -17.57 -23.31 2.29
C LYS A 514 -16.17 -23.70 1.81
N ARG A 515 -15.31 -22.72 1.49
CA ARG A 515 -13.98 -22.95 0.92
C ARG A 515 -13.00 -23.49 1.94
N ASP A 516 -12.97 -22.88 3.13
CA ASP A 516 -11.94 -23.11 4.13
C ASP A 516 -12.42 -24.02 5.27
N GLN A 517 -13.66 -24.54 5.15
CA GLN A 517 -14.32 -25.42 6.12
C GLN A 517 -14.32 -24.83 7.53
N VAL A 518 -14.73 -23.56 7.63
CA VAL A 518 -14.79 -22.80 8.87
C VAL A 518 -16.25 -22.62 9.29
N GLN A 519 -16.56 -22.83 10.56
CA GLN A 519 -17.84 -22.39 11.11
C GLN A 519 -17.77 -20.88 11.36
N VAL A 520 -18.58 -20.11 10.63
CA VAL A 520 -18.47 -18.64 10.61
C VAL A 520 -19.73 -17.98 11.16
N VAL A 521 -19.54 -16.90 11.91
CA VAL A 521 -20.59 -15.95 12.32
C VAL A 521 -20.28 -14.57 11.75
N TYR A 522 -21.31 -13.80 11.44
CA TYR A 522 -21.17 -12.37 11.14
C TYR A 522 -21.79 -11.54 12.26
N ALA A 523 -21.08 -10.56 12.78
CA ALA A 523 -21.54 -9.74 13.89
C ALA A 523 -21.39 -8.24 13.61
N LEU A 524 -22.32 -7.46 14.13
CA LEU A 524 -22.14 -6.02 14.32
C LEU A 524 -21.59 -5.77 15.71
N CYS A 525 -20.48 -5.03 15.79
CA CYS A 525 -19.96 -4.44 17.02
C CYS A 525 -20.22 -2.93 17.06
N ALA A 526 -21.12 -2.50 17.96
CA ALA A 526 -21.42 -1.08 18.16
C ALA A 526 -21.71 -0.80 19.65
N PRO A 527 -21.65 0.46 20.11
CA PRO A 527 -22.10 0.78 21.47
C PRO A 527 -23.59 0.49 21.63
N THR A 528 -24.01 0.01 22.80
CA THR A 528 -25.41 -0.35 23.09
C THR A 528 -26.37 0.80 22.80
N ARG A 529 -25.97 2.05 23.06
CA ARG A 529 -26.78 3.25 22.83
C ARG A 529 -26.82 3.75 21.39
N HIS A 530 -26.13 3.10 20.45
CA HIS A 530 -26.14 3.51 19.04
C HIS A 530 -27.43 3.06 18.31
N GLN A 531 -28.58 3.54 18.77
CA GLN A 531 -29.92 3.05 18.39
C GLN A 531 -30.18 3.04 16.88
N ALA A 532 -29.66 4.05 16.15
CA ALA A 532 -29.82 4.10 14.69
C ALA A 532 -29.15 2.91 14.01
N MET A 533 -27.96 2.52 14.48
CA MET A 533 -27.21 1.42 13.89
C MET A 533 -27.81 0.08 14.28
N TRP A 534 -28.26 -0.09 15.54
CA TRP A 534 -28.96 -1.30 15.96
C TRP A 534 -30.29 -1.51 15.23
N ARG A 535 -31.01 -0.43 14.87
CA ARG A 535 -32.19 -0.53 14.01
C ARG A 535 -31.83 -1.03 12.62
N ARG A 536 -30.80 -0.45 11.99
CA ARG A 536 -30.29 -0.92 10.69
C ARG A 536 -29.76 -2.35 10.75
N TRP A 537 -29.20 -2.75 11.87
CA TRP A 537 -28.77 -4.13 12.09
C TRP A 537 -29.93 -5.09 12.18
N GLN A 538 -31.00 -4.72 12.88
CA GLN A 538 -32.24 -5.49 12.89
C GLN A 538 -32.81 -5.62 11.48
N GLU A 539 -32.84 -4.54 10.69
CA GLU A 539 -33.26 -4.58 9.28
C GLU A 539 -32.40 -5.56 8.46
N ALA A 540 -31.08 -5.58 8.69
CA ALA A 540 -30.18 -6.53 8.05
C ALA A 540 -30.40 -7.98 8.53
N GLN A 541 -30.65 -8.19 9.82
CA GLN A 541 -30.98 -9.49 10.41
C GLN A 541 -32.31 -10.03 9.87
N ASP A 542 -33.33 -9.18 9.72
CA ASP A 542 -34.59 -9.58 9.14
C ASP A 542 -34.39 -9.93 7.66
N ALA A 543 -33.61 -9.12 6.93
CA ALA A 543 -33.33 -9.29 5.50
C ALA A 543 -32.47 -10.53 5.14
N LEU A 544 -31.53 -10.89 6.02
CA LEU A 544 -30.53 -11.93 5.75
C LEU A 544 -30.68 -13.15 6.66
N GLY A 545 -31.15 -13.00 7.89
CA GLY A 545 -31.13 -14.03 8.93
C GLY A 545 -32.05 -15.25 8.73
N PRO A 546 -33.30 -15.13 8.21
CA PRO A 546 -34.23 -16.26 8.18
C PRO A 546 -33.77 -17.47 7.37
N ASP A 547 -33.00 -17.25 6.31
CA ASP A 547 -32.66 -18.29 5.34
C ASP A 547 -31.15 -18.52 5.14
N ASN A 548 -30.27 -17.66 5.69
CA ASN A 548 -28.82 -17.82 5.54
C ASN A 548 -28.21 -18.74 6.61
N ASP A 549 -27.29 -19.60 6.18
CA ASP A 549 -26.53 -20.50 7.05
C ASP A 549 -25.51 -19.79 7.96
N ILE A 550 -25.24 -18.50 7.71
CA ILE A 550 -24.35 -17.67 8.52
C ILE A 550 -25.18 -16.98 9.60
N PRO A 551 -24.98 -17.29 10.90
CA PRO A 551 -25.69 -16.60 11.96
C PRO A 551 -25.27 -15.12 12.01
N LEU A 552 -26.25 -14.23 12.20
CA LEU A 552 -26.02 -12.81 12.41
C LEU A 552 -26.16 -12.48 13.90
N GLN A 553 -25.07 -12.05 14.54
CA GLN A 553 -25.02 -11.79 15.98
C GLN A 553 -24.82 -10.31 16.31
N SER A 554 -25.25 -9.91 17.49
CA SER A 554 -24.97 -8.59 18.05
C SER A 554 -23.85 -8.71 19.07
N LEU A 555 -22.84 -7.85 18.98
CA LEU A 555 -21.76 -7.74 19.95
C LEU A 555 -21.74 -6.31 20.48
N PHE A 556 -22.05 -6.09 21.75
CA PHE A 556 -21.97 -4.74 22.27
C PHE A 556 -20.52 -4.36 22.54
N ALA A 557 -20.12 -3.14 22.14
CA ALA A 557 -18.76 -2.66 22.39
C ALA A 557 -18.42 -2.72 23.89
N GLU A 558 -19.41 -2.46 24.75
CA GLU A 558 -19.31 -2.59 26.21
C GLU A 558 -18.91 -4.00 26.66
N GLU A 559 -19.40 -5.04 26.00
CA GLU A 559 -19.09 -6.44 26.35
C GLU A 559 -17.64 -6.77 26.00
N VAL A 560 -17.18 -6.33 24.82
CA VAL A 560 -15.78 -6.45 24.40
C VAL A 560 -14.88 -5.78 25.43
N LEU A 561 -15.22 -4.57 25.85
CA LEU A 561 -14.48 -3.81 26.86
C LEU A 561 -14.44 -4.56 28.21
N THR A 562 -15.53 -5.17 28.67
CA THR A 562 -15.50 -5.95 29.93
C THR A 562 -14.61 -7.18 29.86
N ILE A 563 -14.51 -7.82 28.69
CA ILE A 563 -13.67 -9.02 28.48
C ILE A 563 -12.18 -8.66 28.51
N THR A 564 -11.82 -7.42 28.17
CA THR A 564 -10.41 -7.01 28.02
C THR A 564 -9.61 -6.83 29.33
N ASN A 565 -10.24 -7.00 30.51
CA ASN A 565 -9.73 -6.81 31.88
C ASN A 565 -8.20 -6.59 31.98
N HIS A 566 -7.78 -5.32 31.96
CA HIS A 566 -6.42 -4.93 31.58
C HIS A 566 -5.39 -5.00 32.72
N ALA A 567 -4.80 -6.18 32.97
CA ALA A 567 -3.47 -6.26 33.58
C ALA A 567 -2.34 -5.78 32.63
N GLN A 568 -2.64 -5.64 31.33
CA GLN A 568 -1.73 -5.21 30.26
C GLN A 568 -1.85 -3.74 29.86
N ALA A 569 -2.79 -2.99 30.48
CA ALA A 569 -2.92 -1.54 30.26
C ALA A 569 -1.62 -0.76 30.51
N PRO A 570 -0.79 -1.08 31.53
CA PRO A 570 0.50 -0.40 31.72
C PRO A 570 1.49 -0.62 30.57
N PHE A 571 1.50 -1.80 29.94
CA PHE A 571 2.40 -2.09 28.82
C PHE A 571 1.99 -1.34 27.53
N LEU A 572 0.69 -1.22 27.27
CA LEU A 572 0.17 -0.41 26.16
C LEU A 572 0.31 1.09 26.45
N ARG A 573 0.12 1.49 27.71
CA ARG A 573 0.41 2.85 28.18
C ARG A 573 1.87 3.21 27.96
N ASP A 574 2.80 2.38 28.42
CA ASP A 574 4.23 2.70 28.36
C ASP A 574 4.82 2.58 26.93
N ARG A 575 4.09 1.94 25.98
CA ARG A 575 4.48 1.83 24.56
C ARG A 575 3.91 2.92 23.66
N TYR A 576 2.80 3.56 24.05
CA TYR A 576 2.10 4.55 23.21
C TYR A 576 1.81 5.88 23.92
N LEU A 577 2.20 6.04 25.19
CA LEU A 577 2.15 7.30 25.94
C LEU A 577 3.55 7.86 26.27
N PHE A 578 4.58 7.37 25.60
CA PHE A 578 5.88 8.03 25.50
C PHE A 578 6.35 8.08 24.06
#